data_AF-A0A6A4X519-F1
#
_entry.id   AF-A0A6A4X519-F1
#
_cell.length_a   1.000
_cell.length_b   1.000
_cell.length_c   1.000
_cell.angle_alpha   90.00
_cell.angle_beta   90.00
_cell.angle_gamma   90.00
#
_symmetry.space_group_name_H-M   'P 1'
#
loop_
_entity.id
_entity.type
_entity.pdbx_description
1 polymer ?
#
loop_
_entity_poly.entity_id
_entity_poly.type
_entity_poly.pdbx_seq_one_letter_code
_entity_poly.pdbx_strand_id
1 'polypeptide(L)'
;MFIRGIRARVLLHTSYDEKEGEFSAVIRYDGQHLELPALVVDTTGPNLLGRDWLRVLKLNWQDIKQHHHRVRSEEGDVLLINHLEETGILSPDSLCGPDGRLLCVPEHILGVSLDDGVDLERTVLRAVRRLQLRHHPDRPGGNAFLSRLVNISATWLIEHRSAYRAWAASESGAIQIARATLAAPQPLRLPLTSYDEQAIASGLDASIGRSARLRLENGRIAEDLRRVRAEREESRRQWAEAAAQLAVLKKSKVAADREAAALRSQLASLQAQRRRELQVARARAATRVVSAHREASACRRRLAESSRRWRHERRAVNAVVGAVQTAEMAAAGTAERLRAQLSQARPRLLEEHLRRTMEGRMDSDSRRTARRLLKLLF
;
A
#
# COMPACT_ATOMS: atom_id res chain seq x y z
N MET A 1 -44.22 -67.00 4.21
CA MET A 1 -44.44 -67.96 5.32
C MET A 1 -43.64 -69.22 5.01
N PHE A 2 -42.50 -69.42 5.68
CA PHE A 2 -41.71 -70.65 5.56
C PHE A 2 -42.19 -71.61 6.64
N ILE A 3 -42.88 -72.69 6.25
CA ILE A 3 -43.15 -73.81 7.15
C ILE A 3 -41.84 -74.59 7.28
N ARG A 4 -41.12 -74.38 8.39
CA ARG A 4 -39.94 -75.20 8.73
C ARG A 4 -40.42 -76.65 8.93
N GLY A 5 -39.97 -77.56 8.07
CA GLY A 5 -40.18 -79.00 8.26
C GLY A 5 -40.55 -79.81 7.01
N ILE A 6 -40.86 -79.18 5.87
CA ILE A 6 -41.18 -79.90 4.63
C ILE A 6 -40.15 -79.53 3.55
N ARG A 7 -39.28 -80.49 3.19
CA ARG A 7 -38.36 -80.44 2.03
C ARG A 7 -39.03 -80.99 0.76
N ALA A 8 -40.33 -80.75 0.57
CA ALA A 8 -41.07 -81.15 -0.63
C ALA A 8 -42.08 -80.06 -1.01
N ARG A 9 -42.06 -79.63 -2.28
CA ARG A 9 -42.95 -78.60 -2.84
C ARG A 9 -44.30 -79.21 -3.20
N VAL A 10 -45.38 -78.47 -2.92
CA VAL A 10 -46.76 -78.97 -2.98
C VAL A 10 -47.71 -77.92 -3.57
N LEU A 11 -48.44 -78.27 -4.65
CA LEU A 11 -49.46 -77.50 -5.37
C LEU A 11 -50.41 -78.40 -6.17
N LEU A 12 -51.71 -78.07 -6.24
CA LEU A 12 -52.62 -78.39 -7.36
C LEU A 12 -53.93 -77.58 -7.20
N HIS A 13 -54.69 -77.21 -8.24
CA HIS A 13 -54.65 -77.36 -9.70
C HIS A 13 -55.47 -76.15 -10.25
N THR A 14 -55.25 -75.61 -11.45
CA THR A 14 -55.91 -76.07 -12.68
C THR A 14 -55.17 -75.57 -13.93
N SER A 15 -55.04 -76.48 -14.90
CA SER A 15 -54.71 -76.30 -16.33
C SER A 15 -53.23 -76.39 -16.75
N TYR A 16 -52.90 -77.58 -17.29
CA TYR A 16 -51.84 -77.88 -18.28
C TYR A 16 -50.38 -78.13 -17.88
N ASP A 17 -50.06 -78.39 -16.61
CA ASP A 17 -48.71 -78.86 -16.24
C ASP A 17 -48.74 -80.28 -15.65
N GLU A 18 -47.79 -81.12 -16.08
CA GLU A 18 -47.68 -82.55 -15.75
C GLU A 18 -47.56 -82.77 -14.23
N LYS A 19 -48.40 -83.64 -13.68
CA LYS A 19 -48.38 -84.02 -12.26
C LYS A 19 -47.27 -85.05 -12.02
N GLU A 20 -46.34 -84.76 -11.12
CA GLU A 20 -45.24 -85.67 -10.79
C GLU A 20 -45.56 -86.66 -9.65
N GLY A 21 -46.49 -86.33 -8.74
CA GLY A 21 -46.87 -87.24 -7.67
C GLY A 21 -47.88 -86.69 -6.65
N GLU A 22 -48.33 -87.55 -5.73
CA GLU A 22 -49.14 -87.16 -4.56
C GLU A 22 -48.53 -87.74 -3.28
N PHE A 23 -48.62 -87.02 -2.17
CA PHE A 23 -48.29 -87.54 -0.84
C PHE A 23 -49.20 -86.94 0.23
N SER A 24 -49.24 -87.52 1.43
CA SER A 24 -49.96 -86.93 2.58
C SER A 24 -49.00 -86.10 3.43
N ALA A 25 -49.26 -84.79 3.54
CA ALA A 25 -48.44 -83.86 4.30
C ALA A 25 -48.97 -83.73 5.74
N VAL A 26 -48.10 -84.03 6.72
CA VAL A 26 -48.38 -83.76 8.13
C VAL A 26 -48.14 -82.28 8.42
N ILE A 27 -49.20 -81.56 8.80
CA ILE A 27 -49.18 -80.12 9.08
C ILE A 27 -49.31 -79.90 10.57
N ARG A 28 -48.38 -79.11 11.11
CA ARG A 28 -48.40 -78.59 12.48
C ARG A 28 -48.52 -77.09 12.44
N TYR A 29 -49.66 -76.54 12.84
CA TYR A 29 -49.90 -75.09 12.83
C TYR A 29 -50.85 -74.69 13.96
N ASP A 30 -50.41 -73.78 14.84
CA ASP A 30 -51.23 -73.22 15.93
C ASP A 30 -51.96 -74.29 16.77
N GLY A 31 -51.21 -75.32 17.19
CA GLY A 31 -51.75 -76.46 17.95
C GLY A 31 -52.55 -77.49 17.11
N GLN A 32 -52.87 -77.20 15.85
CA GLN A 32 -53.53 -78.13 14.94
C GLN A 32 -52.53 -79.14 14.39
N HIS A 33 -52.95 -80.42 14.33
CA HIS A 33 -52.19 -81.52 13.75
C HIS A 33 -53.05 -82.26 12.74
N LEU A 34 -52.78 -82.07 11.45
CA LEU A 34 -53.61 -82.55 10.35
C LEU A 34 -52.76 -83.21 9.28
N GLU A 35 -53.23 -84.33 8.72
CA GLU A 35 -52.65 -84.94 7.52
C GLU A 35 -53.49 -84.55 6.30
N LEU A 36 -52.92 -83.76 5.39
CA LEU A 36 -53.64 -83.26 4.22
C LEU A 36 -52.99 -83.72 2.91
N PRO A 37 -53.78 -84.08 1.89
CA PRO A 37 -53.25 -84.52 0.60
C PRO A 37 -52.54 -83.36 -0.11
N ALA A 38 -51.34 -83.65 -0.57
CA ALA A 38 -50.38 -82.76 -1.17
C ALA A 38 -49.97 -83.30 -2.54
N LEU A 39 -49.85 -82.42 -3.51
CA LEU A 39 -49.68 -82.76 -4.91
C LEU A 39 -48.39 -82.12 -5.39
N VAL A 40 -47.52 -82.85 -6.09
CA VAL A 40 -46.20 -82.39 -6.51
C VAL A 40 -46.24 -82.06 -8.00
N VAL A 41 -45.79 -80.85 -8.35
CA VAL A 41 -45.73 -80.33 -9.72
C VAL A 41 -44.37 -79.67 -9.96
N ASP A 42 -43.83 -79.83 -11.16
CA ASP A 42 -42.56 -79.21 -11.55
C ASP A 42 -42.78 -77.76 -11.99
N THR A 43 -42.80 -76.84 -11.02
CA THR A 43 -42.93 -75.40 -11.29
C THR A 43 -42.01 -74.56 -10.41
N THR A 44 -41.69 -73.35 -10.87
CA THR A 44 -40.86 -72.36 -10.17
C THR A 44 -41.68 -71.38 -9.30
N GLY A 45 -42.98 -71.62 -9.15
CA GLY A 45 -43.90 -70.78 -8.37
C GLY A 45 -43.87 -71.02 -6.86
N PRO A 46 -44.44 -70.10 -6.05
CA PRO A 46 -44.58 -70.30 -4.61
C PRO A 46 -45.56 -71.45 -4.31
N ASN A 47 -45.30 -72.19 -3.22
CA ASN A 47 -46.23 -73.20 -2.73
C ASN A 47 -47.58 -72.53 -2.39
N LEU A 48 -48.68 -73.06 -2.92
CA LEU A 48 -50.04 -72.61 -2.64
C LEU A 48 -50.74 -73.64 -1.77
N LEU A 49 -51.56 -73.15 -0.85
CA LEU A 49 -52.42 -74.01 -0.04
C LEU A 49 -53.59 -74.48 -0.90
N GLY A 50 -53.88 -75.78 -0.85
CA GLY A 50 -55.04 -76.33 -1.54
C GLY A 50 -56.33 -75.68 -1.03
N ARG A 51 -57.29 -75.42 -1.94
CA ARG A 51 -58.58 -74.81 -1.59
C ARG A 51 -59.33 -75.59 -0.50
N ASP A 52 -59.21 -76.92 -0.53
CA ASP A 52 -59.82 -77.80 0.47
C ASP A 52 -59.06 -77.83 1.80
N TRP A 53 -57.78 -77.42 1.84
CA TRP A 53 -57.03 -77.34 3.08
C TRP A 53 -57.63 -76.28 4.01
N LEU A 54 -58.09 -75.16 3.46
CA LEU A 54 -58.71 -74.08 4.24
C LEU A 54 -60.07 -74.45 4.85
N ARG A 55 -60.68 -75.57 4.41
CA ARG A 55 -61.90 -76.09 5.05
C ARG A 55 -61.60 -76.64 6.44
N VAL A 56 -60.46 -77.31 6.59
CA VAL A 56 -60.06 -78.06 7.79
C VAL A 56 -58.96 -77.36 8.61
N LEU A 57 -57.99 -76.73 7.96
CA LEU A 57 -56.94 -75.94 8.60
C LEU A 57 -57.44 -74.51 8.85
N LYS A 58 -57.61 -74.14 10.11
CA LYS A 58 -58.00 -72.77 10.50
C LYS A 58 -56.75 -71.90 10.62
N LEU A 59 -56.58 -71.00 9.67
CA LEU A 59 -55.48 -70.04 9.68
C LEU A 59 -55.80 -68.86 10.61
N ASN A 60 -54.84 -68.49 11.45
CA ASN A 60 -54.91 -67.22 12.17
C ASN A 60 -54.53 -66.09 11.18
N TRP A 61 -55.54 -65.52 10.54
CA TRP A 61 -55.35 -64.45 9.55
C TRP A 61 -54.79 -63.17 10.16
N GLN A 62 -54.97 -62.92 11.46
CA GLN A 62 -54.37 -61.76 12.13
C GLN A 62 -52.85 -61.93 12.23
N ASP A 63 -52.37 -63.10 12.67
CA ASP A 63 -50.93 -63.40 12.73
C ASP A 63 -50.30 -63.43 11.34
N ILE A 64 -50.99 -63.99 10.35
CA ILE A 64 -50.50 -64.02 8.96
C ILE A 64 -50.44 -62.61 8.37
N LYS A 65 -51.45 -61.76 8.62
CA LYS A 65 -51.42 -60.35 8.23
C LYS A 65 -50.27 -59.62 8.92
N GLN A 66 -50.12 -59.78 10.24
CA GLN A 66 -49.03 -59.17 11.00
C GLN A 66 -47.65 -59.65 10.53
N HIS A 67 -47.49 -60.92 10.17
CA HIS A 67 -46.26 -61.44 9.56
C HIS A 67 -46.04 -60.96 8.12
N HIS A 68 -47.11 -60.76 7.33
CA HIS A 68 -46.98 -60.11 6.01
C HIS A 68 -46.59 -58.64 6.14
N HIS A 69 -47.08 -57.94 7.15
CA HIS A 69 -46.65 -56.58 7.50
C HIS A 69 -45.21 -56.56 8.03
N ARG A 70 -44.78 -57.58 8.80
CA ARG A 70 -43.40 -57.71 9.30
C ARG A 70 -42.37 -58.11 8.24
N VAL A 71 -42.79 -58.81 7.17
CA VAL A 71 -41.91 -59.23 6.07
C VAL A 71 -41.94 -58.25 4.88
N ARG A 72 -42.93 -57.34 4.82
CA ARG A 72 -42.98 -56.20 3.87
C ARG A 72 -42.55 -54.86 4.47
N SER A 73 -42.21 -54.81 5.75
CA SER A 73 -41.67 -53.59 6.37
C SER A 73 -40.17 -53.49 6.11
N GLU A 74 -39.82 -53.22 4.86
CA GLU A 74 -38.67 -52.37 4.60
C GLU A 74 -38.94 -51.03 5.31
N GLU A 75 -38.02 -50.61 6.17
CA GLU A 75 -38.13 -49.44 7.07
C GLU A 75 -38.50 -48.11 6.35
N GLY A 76 -38.46 -48.06 5.02
CA GLY A 76 -38.81 -46.90 4.20
C GLY A 76 -40.31 -46.60 4.05
N ASP A 77 -41.17 -47.63 3.96
CA ASP A 77 -42.60 -47.43 3.67
C ASP A 77 -43.37 -46.87 4.89
N VAL A 78 -42.97 -47.25 6.10
CA VAL A 78 -43.63 -46.80 7.35
C VAL A 78 -43.23 -45.36 7.71
N LEU A 79 -42.01 -44.93 7.39
CA LEU A 79 -41.54 -43.55 7.62
C LEU A 79 -42.24 -42.55 6.69
N LEU A 80 -42.46 -42.93 5.42
CA LEU A 80 -43.18 -42.12 4.43
C LEU A 80 -44.65 -41.87 4.81
N ILE A 81 -45.32 -42.90 5.34
CA ILE A 81 -46.74 -42.82 5.73
C ILE A 81 -46.90 -41.90 6.95
N ASN A 82 -46.03 -42.03 7.96
CA ASN A 82 -46.13 -41.22 9.18
C ASN A 82 -45.79 -39.74 8.93
N HIS A 83 -44.77 -39.43 8.12
CA HIS A 83 -44.34 -38.04 7.92
C HIS A 83 -45.31 -37.21 7.06
N LEU A 84 -45.99 -37.85 6.09
CA LEU A 84 -47.00 -37.22 5.24
C LEU A 84 -48.35 -37.04 5.93
N GLU A 85 -48.64 -37.80 7.00
CA GLU A 85 -49.85 -37.62 7.83
C GLU A 85 -49.70 -36.52 8.88
N GLU A 86 -48.48 -36.27 9.37
CA GLU A 86 -48.20 -35.24 10.39
C GLU A 86 -48.11 -33.80 9.83
N THR A 87 -47.69 -33.61 8.58
CA THR A 87 -47.29 -32.28 8.11
C THR A 87 -48.44 -31.39 7.63
N GLY A 88 -49.57 -31.94 7.16
CA GLY A 88 -50.82 -31.20 6.85
C GLY A 88 -50.72 -30.03 5.85
N ILE A 89 -49.52 -29.66 5.43
CA ILE A 89 -49.15 -28.47 4.67
C ILE A 89 -48.20 -28.94 3.56
N LEU A 90 -48.57 -28.63 2.33
CA LEU A 90 -47.82 -28.94 1.12
C LEU A 90 -46.58 -28.03 1.05
N SER A 91 -45.46 -28.45 1.64
CA SER A 91 -44.16 -27.75 1.60
C SER A 91 -43.17 -28.54 0.74
N PRO A 92 -42.14 -27.90 0.16
CA PRO A 92 -41.02 -28.61 -0.46
C PRO A 92 -40.41 -29.73 0.40
N ASP A 93 -40.37 -29.52 1.71
CA ASP A 93 -39.83 -30.49 2.66
C ASP A 93 -40.69 -31.75 2.81
N SER A 94 -41.93 -31.76 2.29
CA SER A 94 -42.87 -32.90 2.39
C SER A 94 -42.49 -34.11 1.53
N LEU A 95 -41.60 -33.95 0.54
CA LEU A 95 -41.02 -35.07 -0.23
C LEU A 95 -39.68 -35.55 0.36
N CYS A 96 -39.22 -34.90 1.42
CA CYS A 96 -38.00 -35.23 2.12
C CYS A 96 -38.32 -36.02 3.39
N GLY A 97 -37.48 -36.99 3.72
CA GLY A 97 -37.56 -37.72 4.97
C GLY A 97 -37.15 -36.85 6.16
N PRO A 98 -37.29 -37.37 7.40
CA PRO A 98 -36.86 -36.68 8.61
C PRO A 98 -35.36 -36.34 8.62
N ASP A 99 -34.58 -37.00 7.76
CA ASP A 99 -33.14 -36.80 7.54
C ASP A 99 -32.83 -35.78 6.42
N GLY A 100 -33.85 -35.11 5.88
CA GLY A 100 -33.72 -34.12 4.81
C GLY A 100 -33.39 -34.71 3.44
N ARG A 101 -33.53 -36.04 3.27
CA ARG A 101 -33.26 -36.71 1.98
C ARG A 101 -34.52 -36.85 1.16
N LEU A 102 -34.41 -36.63 -0.15
CA LEU A 102 -35.51 -36.89 -1.08
C LEU A 102 -35.93 -38.36 -0.99
N LEU A 103 -37.20 -38.61 -0.67
CA LEU A 103 -37.78 -39.95 -0.53
C LEU A 103 -38.24 -40.51 -1.87
N CYS A 104 -38.68 -39.65 -2.78
CA CYS A 104 -39.24 -40.05 -4.05
C CYS A 104 -39.09 -38.94 -5.10
N VAL A 105 -38.97 -39.36 -6.36
CA VAL A 105 -38.74 -38.46 -7.49
C VAL A 105 -40.10 -38.13 -8.16
N PRO A 106 -40.56 -36.86 -8.16
CA PRO A 106 -41.83 -36.44 -8.73
C PRO A 106 -42.08 -36.92 -10.17
N GLU A 107 -41.08 -36.81 -11.04
CA GLU A 107 -41.17 -37.22 -12.44
C GLU A 107 -41.33 -38.75 -12.60
N HIS A 108 -40.72 -39.54 -11.72
CA HIS A 108 -40.87 -41.00 -11.72
C HIS A 108 -42.23 -41.44 -11.18
N ILE A 109 -42.76 -40.76 -10.17
CA ILE A 109 -44.10 -41.03 -9.61
C ILE A 109 -45.17 -40.82 -10.67
N LEU A 110 -45.09 -39.71 -11.40
CA LEU A 110 -46.09 -39.37 -12.42
C LEU A 110 -45.82 -40.07 -13.77
N GLY A 111 -44.61 -40.58 -13.97
CA GLY A 111 -44.17 -41.17 -15.23
C GLY A 111 -44.15 -40.13 -16.36
N VAL A 112 -43.54 -38.98 -16.09
CA VAL A 112 -43.44 -37.82 -17.00
C VAL A 112 -41.98 -37.43 -17.16
N SER A 113 -41.58 -36.82 -18.28
CA SER A 113 -40.20 -36.37 -18.47
C SER A 113 -40.08 -34.89 -18.16
N LEU A 114 -39.05 -34.50 -17.38
CA LEU A 114 -38.76 -33.08 -17.16
C LEU A 114 -38.44 -32.34 -18.46
N ASP A 115 -38.04 -33.04 -19.52
CA ASP A 115 -37.65 -32.47 -20.81
C ASP A 115 -38.84 -32.13 -21.71
N ASP A 116 -40.08 -32.45 -21.31
CA ASP A 116 -41.33 -32.20 -22.07
C ASP A 116 -41.66 -30.70 -22.29
N GLY A 117 -40.76 -29.78 -21.90
CA GLY A 117 -40.78 -28.39 -22.38
C GLY A 117 -42.08 -27.64 -22.07
N VAL A 118 -42.75 -27.15 -23.11
CA VAL A 118 -43.98 -26.33 -23.00
C VAL A 118 -45.22 -27.19 -22.71
N ASP A 119 -45.18 -28.50 -22.98
CA ASP A 119 -46.32 -29.41 -22.78
C ASP A 119 -46.28 -30.17 -21.44
N LEU A 120 -45.23 -29.97 -20.63
CA LEU A 120 -45.06 -30.66 -19.34
C LEU A 120 -46.30 -30.55 -18.43
N GLU A 121 -46.89 -29.37 -18.30
CA GLU A 121 -48.08 -29.17 -17.45
C GLU A 121 -49.26 -30.03 -17.93
N ARG A 122 -49.50 -30.11 -19.24
CA ARG A 122 -50.54 -30.97 -19.81
C ARG A 122 -50.21 -32.45 -19.59
N THR A 123 -48.95 -32.84 -19.73
CA THR A 123 -48.50 -34.22 -19.50
C THR A 123 -48.68 -34.62 -18.03
N VAL A 124 -48.31 -33.74 -17.10
CA VAL A 124 -48.52 -33.91 -15.65
C VAL A 124 -50.00 -34.05 -15.34
N LEU A 125 -50.86 -33.14 -15.83
CA LEU A 125 -52.31 -33.21 -15.57
C LEU A 125 -52.95 -34.48 -16.14
N ARG A 126 -52.50 -34.96 -17.31
CA ARG A 126 -52.95 -36.26 -17.87
C ARG A 126 -52.49 -37.43 -17.01
N ALA A 127 -51.25 -37.41 -16.54
CA ALA A 127 -50.70 -38.44 -15.65
C ALA A 127 -51.45 -38.49 -14.32
N VAL A 128 -51.72 -37.33 -13.70
CA VAL A 128 -52.53 -37.22 -12.48
C VAL A 128 -53.91 -37.81 -12.69
N ARG A 129 -54.63 -37.42 -13.76
CA ARG A 129 -55.96 -37.98 -14.05
C ARG A 129 -55.91 -39.51 -14.18
N ARG A 130 -54.94 -40.04 -14.93
CA ARG A 130 -54.76 -41.50 -15.11
C ARG A 130 -54.50 -42.21 -13.79
N LEU A 131 -53.65 -41.66 -12.93
CA LEU A 131 -53.27 -42.25 -11.64
C LEU A 131 -54.39 -42.13 -10.61
N GLN A 132 -55.08 -40.99 -10.54
CA GLN A 132 -56.23 -40.81 -9.65
C GLN A 132 -57.40 -41.74 -10.03
N LEU A 133 -57.64 -42.02 -11.31
CA LEU A 133 -58.63 -43.02 -11.72
C LEU A 133 -58.38 -44.42 -11.14
N ARG A 134 -57.12 -44.74 -10.78
CA ARG A 134 -56.70 -46.03 -10.23
C ARG A 134 -56.54 -46.01 -8.71
N HIS A 135 -56.04 -44.91 -8.15
CA HIS A 135 -55.58 -44.85 -6.76
C HIS A 135 -56.39 -43.89 -5.87
N HIS A 136 -57.39 -43.19 -6.39
CA HIS A 136 -58.22 -42.28 -5.59
C HIS A 136 -58.89 -43.02 -4.41
N PRO A 137 -58.93 -42.44 -3.20
CA PRO A 137 -59.46 -43.10 -2.00
C PRO A 137 -60.90 -43.62 -2.15
N ASP A 138 -61.73 -42.92 -2.91
CA ASP A 138 -63.14 -43.30 -3.14
C ASP A 138 -63.33 -44.48 -4.11
N ARG A 139 -62.24 -45.05 -4.67
CA ARG A 139 -62.30 -46.17 -5.61
C ARG A 139 -62.09 -47.51 -4.89
N PRO A 140 -62.68 -48.62 -5.39
CA PRO A 140 -62.36 -49.95 -4.88
C PRO A 140 -60.88 -50.27 -5.13
N GLY A 141 -60.11 -50.47 -4.05
CA GLY A 141 -58.65 -50.65 -4.11
C GLY A 141 -57.84 -49.34 -4.16
N GLY A 142 -58.50 -48.20 -3.95
CA GLY A 142 -57.88 -46.89 -3.81
C GLY A 142 -56.94 -46.80 -2.60
N ASN A 143 -56.01 -45.85 -2.66
CA ASN A 143 -55.03 -45.63 -1.60
C ASN A 143 -54.84 -44.11 -1.39
N ALA A 144 -55.32 -43.61 -0.25
CA ALA A 144 -55.25 -42.19 0.11
C ALA A 144 -53.80 -41.66 0.11
N PHE A 145 -52.84 -42.47 0.53
CA PHE A 145 -51.42 -42.11 0.51
C PHE A 145 -50.90 -41.92 -0.92
N LEU A 146 -51.17 -42.87 -1.83
CA LEU A 146 -50.77 -42.75 -3.23
C LEU A 146 -51.45 -41.56 -3.92
N SER A 147 -52.72 -41.30 -3.60
CA SER A 147 -53.45 -40.14 -4.10
C SER A 147 -52.83 -38.82 -3.64
N ARG A 148 -52.39 -38.72 -2.37
CA ARG A 148 -51.67 -37.55 -1.84
C ARG A 148 -50.31 -37.36 -2.52
N LEU A 149 -49.53 -38.42 -2.64
CA LEU A 149 -48.20 -38.42 -3.24
C LEU A 149 -48.23 -38.02 -4.73
N VAL A 150 -49.24 -38.48 -5.48
CA VAL A 150 -49.52 -38.02 -6.86
C VAL A 150 -49.79 -36.52 -6.91
N ASN A 151 -50.61 -35.99 -5.99
CA ASN A 151 -50.96 -34.57 -5.98
C ASN A 151 -49.77 -33.68 -5.61
N ILE A 152 -48.99 -34.05 -4.58
CA ILE A 152 -47.77 -33.33 -4.17
C ILE A 152 -46.76 -33.28 -5.32
N SER A 153 -46.57 -34.42 -6.00
CA SER A 153 -45.64 -34.51 -7.15
C SER A 153 -46.07 -33.60 -8.29
N ALA A 154 -47.38 -33.50 -8.54
CA ALA A 154 -47.92 -32.62 -9.57
C ALA A 154 -47.74 -31.14 -9.22
N THR A 155 -48.03 -30.75 -7.98
CA THR A 155 -47.82 -29.39 -7.48
C THR A 155 -46.36 -28.95 -7.67
N TRP A 156 -45.40 -29.81 -7.33
CA TRP A 156 -43.98 -29.52 -7.52
C TRP A 156 -43.57 -29.29 -8.98
N LEU A 157 -44.05 -30.15 -9.88
CA LEU A 157 -43.69 -30.08 -11.30
C LEU A 157 -44.42 -28.94 -12.05
N ILE A 158 -45.55 -28.46 -11.54
CA ILE A 158 -46.34 -27.37 -12.13
C ILE A 158 -45.99 -26.02 -11.49
N GLU A 159 -46.14 -25.90 -10.17
CA GLU A 159 -46.04 -24.61 -9.45
C GLU A 159 -44.60 -24.23 -9.09
N HIS A 160 -43.73 -25.21 -8.83
CA HIS A 160 -42.34 -24.99 -8.41
C HIS A 160 -41.30 -25.42 -9.45
N ARG A 161 -41.71 -25.55 -10.71
CA ARG A 161 -40.91 -26.09 -11.81
C ARG A 161 -39.50 -25.50 -11.94
N SER A 162 -39.38 -24.17 -11.91
CA SER A 162 -38.10 -23.47 -12.15
C SER A 162 -37.12 -23.70 -11.01
N ALA A 163 -37.60 -23.65 -9.77
CA ALA A 163 -36.81 -23.94 -8.58
C ALA A 163 -36.40 -25.42 -8.54
N TYR A 164 -37.33 -26.34 -8.85
CA TYR A 164 -37.06 -27.77 -8.91
C TYR A 164 -36.01 -28.11 -9.99
N ARG A 165 -36.14 -27.56 -11.21
CA ARG A 165 -35.14 -27.77 -12.28
C ARG A 165 -33.76 -27.21 -11.92
N ALA A 166 -33.70 -26.00 -11.36
CA ALA A 166 -32.44 -25.39 -10.96
C ALA A 166 -31.75 -26.19 -9.85
N TRP A 167 -32.53 -26.71 -8.90
CA TRP A 167 -32.05 -27.60 -7.85
C TRP A 167 -31.61 -28.96 -8.41
N ALA A 168 -32.42 -29.60 -9.25
CA ALA A 168 -32.12 -30.90 -9.89
C ALA A 168 -30.86 -30.86 -10.75
N ALA A 169 -30.58 -29.72 -11.39
CA ALA A 169 -29.36 -29.48 -12.17
C ALA A 169 -28.12 -29.19 -11.29
N SER A 170 -28.31 -28.89 -10.00
CA SER A 170 -27.20 -28.74 -9.07
C SER A 170 -26.60 -30.10 -8.71
N GLU A 171 -25.30 -30.13 -8.38
CA GLU A 171 -24.63 -31.37 -7.96
C GLU A 171 -25.34 -32.02 -6.75
N SER A 172 -25.85 -31.22 -5.81
CA SER A 172 -26.58 -31.73 -4.65
C SER A 172 -27.93 -32.34 -5.04
N GLY A 173 -28.67 -31.71 -5.95
CA GLY A 173 -29.98 -32.20 -6.38
C GLY A 173 -29.87 -33.45 -7.24
N ALA A 174 -28.92 -33.48 -8.19
CA ALA A 174 -28.64 -34.67 -9.01
C ALA A 174 -28.29 -35.89 -8.14
N ILE A 175 -27.50 -35.70 -7.09
CA ILE A 175 -27.14 -36.77 -6.15
C ILE A 175 -28.36 -37.25 -5.35
N GLN A 176 -29.24 -36.34 -4.92
CA GLN A 176 -30.46 -36.71 -4.19
C GLN A 176 -31.48 -37.43 -5.08
N ILE A 177 -31.66 -36.99 -6.33
CA ILE A 177 -32.52 -37.65 -7.31
C ILE A 177 -31.99 -39.07 -7.60
N ALA A 178 -30.68 -39.22 -7.78
CA ALA A 178 -30.07 -40.55 -7.96
C ALA A 178 -30.36 -41.47 -6.77
N ARG A 179 -30.25 -40.97 -5.52
CA ARG A 179 -30.58 -41.74 -4.32
C ARG A 179 -32.05 -42.14 -4.25
N ALA A 180 -32.96 -41.21 -4.45
CA ALA A 180 -34.39 -41.46 -4.42
C ALA A 180 -34.82 -42.45 -5.52
N THR A 181 -34.14 -42.41 -6.67
CA THR A 181 -34.37 -43.37 -7.77
C THR A 181 -33.91 -44.79 -7.39
N LEU A 182 -32.79 -44.91 -6.68
CA LEU A 182 -32.29 -46.20 -6.17
C LEU A 182 -33.14 -46.75 -5.02
N ALA A 183 -33.73 -45.87 -4.20
CA ALA A 183 -34.59 -46.24 -3.07
C ALA A 183 -36.05 -46.49 -3.46
N ALA A 184 -36.43 -46.29 -4.73
CA ALA A 184 -37.82 -46.39 -5.17
C ALA A 184 -38.37 -47.83 -5.02
N PRO A 185 -39.63 -48.00 -4.57
CA PRO A 185 -40.27 -49.30 -4.52
C PRO A 185 -40.51 -49.86 -5.92
N GLN A 186 -40.47 -51.19 -6.07
CA GLN A 186 -40.84 -51.83 -7.34
C GLN A 186 -42.29 -51.50 -7.72
N PRO A 187 -42.62 -51.33 -9.02
CA PRO A 187 -41.81 -51.64 -10.21
C PRO A 187 -40.99 -50.45 -10.76
N LEU A 188 -40.86 -49.34 -10.02
CA LEU A 188 -40.20 -48.12 -10.50
C LEU A 188 -38.66 -48.19 -10.42
N ARG A 189 -38.12 -49.19 -9.73
CA ARG A 189 -36.69 -49.41 -9.53
C ARG A 189 -36.07 -50.04 -10.78
N LEU A 190 -34.96 -49.47 -11.26
CA LEU A 190 -34.10 -50.11 -12.26
C LEU A 190 -33.57 -51.44 -11.70
N PRO A 191 -33.45 -52.51 -12.50
CA PRO A 191 -32.93 -53.79 -12.05
C PRO A 191 -31.41 -53.68 -11.86
N LEU A 192 -31.00 -53.16 -10.70
CA LEU A 192 -29.61 -53.09 -10.28
C LEU A 192 -29.32 -54.23 -9.31
N THR A 193 -28.08 -54.74 -9.34
CA THR A 193 -27.65 -55.69 -8.32
C THR A 193 -27.39 -54.94 -7.01
N SER A 194 -27.51 -55.63 -5.87
CA SER A 194 -27.20 -55.03 -4.56
C SER A 194 -25.76 -54.47 -4.48
N TYR A 195 -24.84 -55.03 -5.27
CA TYR A 195 -23.47 -54.53 -5.38
C TYR A 195 -23.40 -53.18 -6.13
N ASP A 196 -24.12 -53.05 -7.24
CA ASP A 196 -24.17 -51.81 -8.02
C ASP A 196 -24.80 -50.67 -7.22
N GLU A 197 -25.85 -50.96 -6.44
CA GLU A 197 -26.50 -49.98 -5.56
C GLU A 197 -25.53 -49.43 -4.51
N GLN A 198 -24.74 -50.32 -3.88
CA GLN A 198 -23.80 -49.93 -2.84
C GLN A 198 -22.58 -49.18 -3.42
N ALA A 199 -22.14 -49.56 -4.63
CA ALA A 199 -21.09 -48.85 -5.36
C ALA A 199 -21.54 -47.43 -5.76
N ILE A 200 -22.77 -47.26 -6.25
CA ILE A 200 -23.31 -45.95 -6.62
C ILE A 200 -23.52 -45.09 -5.37
N ALA A 201 -24.11 -45.63 -4.30
CA ALA A 201 -24.33 -44.90 -3.05
C ALA A 201 -23.02 -44.36 -2.45
N SER A 202 -21.98 -45.20 -2.38
CA SER A 202 -20.66 -44.81 -1.88
C SER A 202 -19.96 -43.79 -2.79
N GLY A 203 -20.11 -43.92 -4.12
CA GLY A 203 -19.62 -42.92 -5.09
C GLY A 203 -20.26 -41.54 -4.90
N LEU A 204 -21.57 -41.51 -4.61
CA LEU A 204 -22.32 -40.29 -4.33
C LEU A 204 -21.90 -39.65 -3.01
N ASP A 205 -21.71 -40.43 -1.94
CA ASP A 205 -21.17 -39.93 -0.66
C ASP A 205 -19.78 -39.32 -0.82
N ALA A 206 -18.91 -39.99 -1.57
CA ALA A 206 -17.58 -39.49 -1.88
C ALA A 206 -17.62 -38.17 -2.67
N SER A 207 -18.61 -37.99 -3.57
CA SER A 207 -18.77 -36.73 -4.30
C SER A 207 -19.23 -35.59 -3.40
N ILE A 208 -20.21 -35.82 -2.52
CA ILE A 208 -20.62 -34.83 -1.52
C ILE A 208 -19.42 -34.42 -0.65
N GLY A 209 -18.62 -35.39 -0.20
CA GLY A 209 -17.41 -35.14 0.58
C GLY A 209 -16.39 -34.28 -0.16
N ARG A 210 -16.14 -34.54 -1.45
CA ARG A 210 -15.26 -33.72 -2.29
C ARG A 210 -15.79 -32.30 -2.44
N SER A 211 -17.09 -32.14 -2.72
CA SER A 211 -17.68 -30.81 -2.96
C SER A 211 -17.76 -29.97 -1.68
N ALA A 212 -18.01 -30.60 -0.52
CA ALA A 212 -17.91 -29.92 0.77
C ALA A 212 -16.48 -29.42 1.04
N ARG A 213 -15.47 -30.25 0.75
CA ARG A 213 -14.05 -29.87 0.89
C ARG A 213 -13.66 -28.71 -0.02
N LEU A 214 -14.07 -28.75 -1.29
CA LEU A 214 -13.82 -27.68 -2.24
C LEU A 214 -14.50 -26.36 -1.83
N ARG A 215 -15.71 -26.40 -1.25
CA ARG A 215 -16.36 -25.18 -0.72
C ARG A 215 -15.58 -24.56 0.43
N LEU A 216 -15.07 -25.37 1.35
CA LEU A 216 -14.23 -24.89 2.45
C LEU A 216 -12.92 -24.28 1.94
N GLU A 217 -12.28 -24.93 0.97
CA GLU A 217 -11.05 -24.45 0.35
C GLU A 217 -11.28 -23.14 -0.42
N ASN A 218 -12.33 -23.06 -1.22
CA ASN A 218 -12.74 -21.83 -1.91
C ASN A 218 -13.07 -20.71 -0.90
N GLY A 219 -13.67 -21.04 0.23
CA GLY A 219 -13.92 -20.09 1.33
C GLY A 219 -12.62 -19.49 1.88
N ARG A 220 -11.62 -20.34 2.16
CA ARG A 220 -10.29 -19.92 2.63
C ARG A 220 -9.59 -19.05 1.58
N ILE A 221 -9.57 -19.47 0.32
CA ILE A 221 -8.98 -18.71 -0.78
C ILE A 221 -9.66 -17.33 -0.91
N ALA A 222 -10.99 -17.26 -0.77
CA ALA A 222 -11.71 -15.99 -0.82
C ALA A 222 -11.39 -15.06 0.36
N GLU A 223 -11.07 -15.60 1.54
CA GLU A 223 -10.59 -14.83 2.69
C GLU A 223 -9.17 -14.33 2.49
N ASP A 224 -8.27 -15.19 2.01
CA ASP A 224 -6.89 -14.83 1.71
C ASP A 224 -6.83 -13.74 0.63
N LEU A 225 -7.62 -13.87 -0.42
CA LEU A 225 -7.74 -12.83 -1.46
C LEU A 225 -8.28 -11.51 -0.90
N ARG A 226 -9.22 -11.55 0.06
CA ARG A 226 -9.71 -10.33 0.73
C ARG A 226 -8.61 -9.69 1.56
N ARG A 227 -7.83 -10.48 2.31
CA ARG A 227 -6.69 -9.99 3.10
C ARG A 227 -5.62 -9.34 2.22
N VAL A 228 -5.19 -10.03 1.16
CA VAL A 228 -4.16 -9.51 0.22
C VAL A 228 -4.62 -8.22 -0.46
N ARG A 229 -5.91 -8.09 -0.79
CA ARG A 229 -6.46 -6.84 -1.34
C ARG A 229 -6.38 -5.69 -0.33
N ALA A 230 -6.76 -5.93 0.92
CA ALA A 230 -6.67 -4.94 1.98
C ALA A 230 -5.21 -4.49 2.23
N GLU A 231 -4.28 -5.44 2.34
CA GLU A 231 -2.85 -5.16 2.50
C GLU A 231 -2.28 -4.35 1.33
N ARG A 232 -2.71 -4.67 0.09
CA ARG A 232 -2.29 -3.92 -1.10
C ARG A 232 -2.87 -2.51 -1.13
N GLU A 233 -4.10 -2.31 -0.69
CA GLU A 233 -4.71 -0.98 -0.57
C GLU A 233 -4.01 -0.14 0.50
N GLU A 234 -3.71 -0.73 1.66
CA GLU A 234 -2.96 -0.08 2.72
C GLU A 234 -1.55 0.31 2.24
N SER A 235 -0.84 -0.61 1.60
CA SER A 235 0.47 -0.32 0.99
C SER A 235 0.37 0.83 -0.02
N ARG A 236 -0.67 0.86 -0.87
CA ARG A 236 -0.90 1.95 -1.82
C ARG A 236 -1.11 3.29 -1.12
N ARG A 237 -1.84 3.33 0.00
CA ARG A 237 -2.05 4.55 0.80
C ARG A 237 -0.71 5.03 1.38
N GLN A 238 0.06 4.14 1.98
CA GLN A 238 1.39 4.45 2.52
C GLN A 238 2.32 5.01 1.42
N TRP A 239 2.35 4.40 0.25
CA TRP A 239 3.14 4.90 -0.89
C TRP A 239 2.65 6.28 -1.38
N ALA A 240 1.34 6.50 -1.42
CA ALA A 240 0.78 7.79 -1.81
C ALA A 240 1.13 8.90 -0.80
N GLU A 241 1.06 8.61 0.51
CA GLU A 241 1.47 9.52 1.57
C GLU A 241 2.96 9.85 1.49
N ALA A 242 3.82 8.84 1.34
CA ALA A 242 5.26 9.04 1.17
C ALA A 242 5.59 9.87 -0.07
N ALA A 243 4.88 9.64 -1.19
CA ALA A 243 5.04 10.43 -2.41
C ALA A 243 4.60 11.90 -2.21
N ALA A 244 3.51 12.14 -1.47
CA ALA A 244 3.05 13.48 -1.14
C ALA A 244 4.06 14.21 -0.24
N GLN A 245 4.60 13.55 0.79
CA GLN A 245 5.65 14.09 1.66
C GLN A 245 6.91 14.43 0.85
N LEU A 246 7.34 13.54 -0.04
CA LEU A 246 8.48 13.79 -0.92
C LEU A 246 8.24 15.00 -1.84
N ALA A 247 7.03 15.16 -2.35
CA ALA A 247 6.67 16.32 -3.18
C ALA A 247 6.75 17.64 -2.40
N VAL A 248 6.29 17.66 -1.13
CA VAL A 248 6.42 18.82 -0.25
C VAL A 248 7.90 19.14 0.02
N LEU A 249 8.71 18.14 0.36
CA LEU A 249 10.14 18.32 0.58
C LEU A 249 10.87 18.83 -0.67
N LYS A 250 10.53 18.32 -1.86
CA LYS A 250 11.08 18.82 -3.12
C LYS A 250 10.74 20.30 -3.36
N LYS A 251 9.49 20.71 -3.11
CA LYS A 251 9.08 22.12 -3.23
C LYS A 251 9.83 23.02 -2.25
N SER A 252 9.92 22.59 -0.99
CA SER A 252 10.68 23.30 0.06
C SER A 252 12.16 23.43 -0.32
N LYS A 253 12.79 22.36 -0.80
CA LYS A 253 14.18 22.39 -1.27
C LYS A 253 14.38 23.38 -2.42
N VAL A 254 13.50 23.38 -3.44
CA VAL A 254 13.60 24.34 -4.55
C VAL A 254 13.44 25.78 -4.06
N ALA A 255 12.56 26.04 -3.09
CA ALA A 255 12.43 27.37 -2.49
C ALA A 255 13.72 27.78 -1.74
N ALA A 256 14.26 26.89 -0.92
CA ALA A 256 15.51 27.13 -0.19
C ALA A 256 16.70 27.35 -1.14
N ASP A 257 16.80 26.59 -2.24
CA ASP A 257 17.85 26.75 -3.25
C ASP A 257 17.74 28.12 -3.96
N ARG A 258 16.51 28.60 -4.22
CA ARG A 258 16.27 29.94 -4.79
C ARG A 258 16.66 31.05 -3.82
N GLU A 259 16.30 30.93 -2.55
CA GLU A 259 16.69 31.88 -1.51
C GLU A 259 18.21 31.91 -1.33
N ALA A 260 18.87 30.75 -1.28
CA ALA A 260 20.31 30.64 -1.20
C ALA A 260 21.01 31.28 -2.42
N ALA A 261 20.47 31.08 -3.62
CA ALA A 261 20.98 31.72 -4.83
C ALA A 261 20.82 33.26 -4.79
N ALA A 262 19.67 33.76 -4.30
CA ALA A 262 19.43 35.19 -4.13
C ALA A 262 20.40 35.81 -3.12
N LEU A 263 20.61 35.17 -1.96
CA LEU A 263 21.57 35.62 -0.95
C LEU A 263 23.01 35.61 -1.47
N ARG A 264 23.41 34.59 -2.24
CA ARG A 264 24.73 34.55 -2.88
C ARG A 264 24.92 35.71 -3.87
N SER A 265 23.89 36.03 -4.65
CA SER A 265 23.92 37.18 -5.57
C SER A 265 24.04 38.51 -4.83
N GLN A 266 23.27 38.69 -3.75
CA GLN A 266 23.35 39.87 -2.89
C GLN A 266 24.72 40.00 -2.21
N LEU A 267 25.29 38.90 -1.71
CA LEU A 267 26.63 38.91 -1.13
C LEU A 267 27.68 39.32 -2.18
N ALA A 268 27.59 38.79 -3.40
CA ALA A 268 28.50 39.14 -4.48
C ALA A 268 28.39 40.62 -4.88
N SER A 269 27.17 41.18 -4.93
CA SER A 269 26.96 42.60 -5.24
C SER A 269 27.52 43.51 -4.14
N LEU A 270 27.29 43.17 -2.86
CA LEU A 270 27.84 43.89 -1.72
C LEU A 270 29.38 43.82 -1.68
N GLN A 271 29.96 42.66 -1.95
CA GLN A 271 31.41 42.51 -2.05
C GLN A 271 31.99 43.34 -3.21
N ALA A 272 31.32 43.37 -4.36
CA ALA A 272 31.74 44.19 -5.49
C ALA A 272 31.64 45.69 -5.16
N GLN A 273 30.56 46.13 -4.51
CA GLN A 273 30.41 47.50 -4.03
C GLN A 273 31.52 47.86 -3.04
N ARG A 274 31.78 47.00 -2.06
CA ARG A 274 32.84 47.24 -1.06
C ARG A 274 34.22 47.33 -1.69
N ARG A 275 34.51 46.49 -2.69
CA ARG A 275 35.77 46.57 -3.47
C ARG A 275 35.90 47.91 -4.21
N ARG A 276 34.81 48.40 -4.83
CA ARG A 276 34.79 49.71 -5.49
C ARG A 276 35.01 50.84 -4.50
N GLU A 277 34.32 50.84 -3.37
CA GLU A 277 34.51 51.84 -2.30
C GLU A 277 35.96 51.86 -1.80
N LEU A 278 36.55 50.69 -1.55
CA LEU A 278 37.95 50.57 -1.14
C LEU A 278 38.91 51.06 -2.21
N GLN A 279 38.66 50.78 -3.49
CA GLN A 279 39.46 51.31 -4.59
C GLN A 279 39.38 52.84 -4.66
N VAL A 280 38.19 53.42 -4.54
CA VAL A 280 38.01 54.89 -4.51
C VAL A 280 38.71 55.49 -3.29
N ALA A 281 38.57 54.90 -2.11
CA ALA A 281 39.25 55.35 -0.91
C ALA A 281 40.78 55.29 -1.04
N ARG A 282 41.31 54.19 -1.60
CA ARG A 282 42.75 54.04 -1.89
C ARG A 282 43.25 55.07 -2.89
N ALA A 283 42.51 55.32 -3.98
CA ALA A 283 42.85 56.33 -4.97
C ALA A 283 42.88 57.73 -4.33
N ARG A 284 41.85 58.10 -3.55
CA ARG A 284 41.80 59.37 -2.81
C ARG A 284 42.97 59.52 -1.83
N ALA A 285 43.29 58.45 -1.09
CA ALA A 285 44.43 58.44 -0.17
C ALA A 285 45.76 58.64 -0.93
N ALA A 286 45.96 57.94 -2.05
CA ALA A 286 47.15 58.11 -2.89
C ALA A 286 47.28 59.54 -3.42
N THR A 287 46.18 60.15 -3.89
CA THR A 287 46.18 61.55 -4.32
C THR A 287 46.59 62.49 -3.19
N ARG A 288 46.08 62.28 -1.97
CA ARG A 288 46.46 63.08 -0.78
C ARG A 288 47.93 62.91 -0.42
N VAL A 289 48.47 61.71 -0.50
CA VAL A 289 49.90 61.45 -0.25
C VAL A 289 50.76 62.19 -1.29
N VAL A 290 50.38 62.13 -2.57
CA VAL A 290 51.10 62.84 -3.64
C VAL A 290 51.02 64.36 -3.46
N SER A 291 49.86 64.91 -3.11
CA SER A 291 49.74 66.35 -2.86
C SER A 291 50.57 66.79 -1.66
N ALA A 292 50.49 66.06 -0.54
CA ALA A 292 51.30 66.32 0.65
C ALA A 292 52.80 66.22 0.35
N HIS A 293 53.23 65.25 -0.46
CA HIS A 293 54.63 65.14 -0.88
C HIS A 293 55.08 66.32 -1.74
N ARG A 294 54.22 66.81 -2.65
CA ARG A 294 54.49 68.00 -3.47
C ARG A 294 54.62 69.26 -2.60
N GLU A 295 53.71 69.44 -1.65
CA GLU A 295 53.73 70.55 -0.68
C GLU A 295 54.99 70.50 0.20
N ALA A 296 55.30 69.34 0.78
CA ALA A 296 56.51 69.14 1.58
C ALA A 296 57.79 69.44 0.76
N SER A 297 57.82 69.02 -0.51
CA SER A 297 58.95 69.30 -1.41
C SER A 297 59.03 70.79 -1.79
N ALA A 298 57.90 71.46 -1.99
CA ALA A 298 57.86 72.92 -2.18
C ALA A 298 58.33 73.68 -0.93
N CYS A 299 57.93 73.26 0.28
CA CYS A 299 58.44 73.80 1.53
C CYS A 299 59.95 73.60 1.69
N ARG A 300 60.48 72.41 1.36
CA ARG A 300 61.92 72.14 1.36
C ARG A 300 62.69 73.05 0.38
N ARG A 301 62.15 73.29 -0.82
CA ARG A 301 62.74 74.24 -1.79
C ARG A 301 62.76 75.67 -1.24
N ARG A 302 61.63 76.15 -0.70
CA ARG A 302 61.54 77.48 -0.07
C ARG A 302 62.54 77.64 1.09
N LEU A 303 62.68 76.61 1.93
CA LEU A 303 63.67 76.60 3.02
C LEU A 303 65.11 76.60 2.50
N ALA A 304 65.40 75.86 1.43
CA ALA A 304 66.72 75.85 0.80
C ALA A 304 67.06 77.21 0.17
N GLU A 305 66.08 77.85 -0.49
CA GLU A 305 66.22 79.20 -1.05
C GLU A 305 66.43 80.25 0.04
N SER A 306 65.64 80.25 1.11
CA SER A 306 65.84 81.16 2.24
C SER A 306 67.22 80.95 2.89
N SER A 307 67.64 79.69 3.06
CA SER A 307 68.98 79.36 3.56
C SER A 307 70.10 79.84 2.63
N ARG A 308 69.89 79.79 1.30
CA ARG A 308 70.84 80.38 0.32
C ARG A 308 70.89 81.89 0.45
N ARG A 309 69.73 82.57 0.52
CA ARG A 309 69.65 84.04 0.71
C ARG A 309 70.37 84.47 1.98
N TRP A 310 70.08 83.83 3.10
CA TRP A 310 70.75 84.11 4.37
C TRP A 310 72.28 83.89 4.29
N ARG A 311 72.75 82.84 3.61
CA ARG A 311 74.20 82.65 3.37
C ARG A 311 74.79 83.73 2.46
N HIS A 312 74.05 84.25 1.48
CA HIS A 312 74.50 85.38 0.66
C HIS A 312 74.55 86.68 1.47
N GLU A 313 73.50 86.99 2.23
CA GLU A 313 73.45 88.14 3.14
C GLU A 313 74.59 88.08 4.15
N ARG A 314 74.80 86.93 4.80
CA ARG A 314 75.90 86.76 5.77
C ARG A 314 77.28 86.92 5.12
N ARG A 315 77.47 86.44 3.88
CA ARG A 315 78.71 86.68 3.13
C ARG A 315 78.89 88.14 2.78
N ALA A 316 77.82 88.85 2.38
CA ALA A 316 77.87 90.28 2.12
C ALA A 316 78.22 91.08 3.39
N VAL A 317 77.59 90.76 4.52
CA VAL A 317 77.93 91.35 5.83
C VAL A 317 79.39 91.08 6.19
N ASN A 318 79.85 89.83 6.08
CA ASN A 318 81.26 89.49 6.34
C ASN A 318 82.23 90.22 5.39
N ALA A 319 81.85 90.42 4.12
CA ALA A 319 82.66 91.17 3.16
C ALA A 319 82.72 92.67 3.52
N VAL A 320 81.61 93.26 3.97
CA VAL A 320 81.58 94.64 4.48
C VAL A 320 82.46 94.76 5.74
N VAL A 321 82.32 93.84 6.70
CA VAL A 321 83.17 93.81 7.90
C VAL A 321 84.65 93.70 7.52
N GLY A 322 84.99 92.80 6.59
CA GLY A 322 86.35 92.66 6.09
C GLY A 322 86.86 93.93 5.39
N ALA A 323 86.02 94.60 4.59
CA ALA A 323 86.36 95.85 3.93
C ALA A 323 86.54 97.02 4.91
N VAL A 324 85.74 97.08 5.98
CA VAL A 324 85.93 98.05 7.06
C VAL A 324 87.24 97.79 7.78
N GLN A 325 87.56 96.54 8.12
CA GLN A 325 88.83 96.18 8.76
C GLN A 325 90.03 96.51 7.87
N THR A 326 89.98 96.24 6.56
CA THR A 326 91.07 96.63 5.64
C THR A 326 91.19 98.14 5.47
N ALA A 327 90.07 98.87 5.45
CA ALA A 327 90.07 100.34 5.42
C ALA A 327 90.63 100.93 6.73
N GLU A 328 90.29 100.37 7.89
CA GLU A 328 90.86 100.74 9.18
C GLU A 328 92.37 100.48 9.23
N MET A 329 92.84 99.33 8.75
CA MET A 329 94.29 99.07 8.67
C MET A 329 94.99 100.00 7.68
N ALA A 330 94.37 100.32 6.55
CA ALA A 330 94.91 101.28 5.58
C ALA A 330 94.95 102.71 6.17
N ALA A 331 93.92 103.12 6.91
CA ALA A 331 93.85 104.38 7.63
C ALA A 331 94.88 104.46 8.78
N ALA A 332 95.11 103.35 9.49
CA ALA A 332 96.17 103.24 10.48
C ALA A 332 97.55 103.38 9.81
N GLY A 333 97.78 102.69 8.68
CA GLY A 333 99.02 102.78 7.91
C GLY A 333 99.26 104.15 7.27
N THR A 334 98.22 104.88 6.85
CA THR A 334 98.35 106.28 6.39
C THR A 334 98.59 107.24 7.54
N ALA A 335 97.94 107.06 8.68
CA ALA A 335 98.21 107.83 9.90
C ALA A 335 99.65 107.63 10.38
N GLU A 336 100.18 106.41 10.29
CA GLU A 336 101.55 106.08 10.64
C GLU A 336 102.57 106.70 9.67
N ARG A 337 102.28 106.70 8.35
CA ARG A 337 103.07 107.44 7.36
C ARG A 337 103.06 108.94 7.59
N LEU A 338 101.91 109.53 7.93
CA LEU A 338 101.81 110.96 8.26
C LEU A 338 102.60 111.29 9.53
N ARG A 339 102.58 110.42 10.55
CA ARG A 339 103.43 110.55 11.75
C ARG A 339 104.92 110.46 11.40
N ALA A 340 105.31 109.53 10.52
CA ALA A 340 106.69 109.39 10.06
C ALA A 340 107.16 110.63 9.25
N GLN A 341 106.32 111.15 8.35
CA GLN A 341 106.61 112.39 7.60
C GLN A 341 106.73 113.60 8.52
N LEU A 342 105.84 113.73 9.51
CA LEU A 342 105.93 114.77 10.53
C LEU A 342 107.22 114.65 11.37
N SER A 343 107.65 113.42 11.67
CA SER A 343 108.91 113.18 12.40
C SER A 343 110.16 113.55 11.59
N GLN A 344 110.14 113.37 10.26
CA GLN A 344 111.23 113.74 9.35
C GLN A 344 111.25 115.25 9.01
N ALA A 345 110.10 115.92 8.99
CA ALA A 345 110.00 117.37 8.79
C ALA A 345 110.34 118.18 10.06
N ARG A 346 110.15 117.59 11.24
CA ARG A 346 110.42 118.21 12.55
C ARG A 346 111.83 118.80 12.70
N PRO A 347 112.94 118.08 12.36
CA PRO A 347 114.28 118.64 12.47
C PRO A 347 114.56 119.75 11.44
N ARG A 348 113.99 119.68 10.22
CA ARG A 348 114.18 120.70 9.18
C ARG A 348 113.47 122.03 9.50
N LEU A 349 112.26 121.96 10.07
CA LEU A 349 111.55 123.15 10.56
C LEU A 349 112.24 123.77 11.77
N LEU A 350 112.94 122.97 12.59
CA LEU A 350 113.74 123.43 13.72
C LEU A 350 115.06 124.10 13.26
N GLU A 351 115.72 123.53 12.24
CA GLU A 351 116.93 124.07 11.62
C GLU A 351 116.68 125.42 10.96
N GLU A 352 115.56 125.57 10.23
CA GLU A 352 115.20 126.84 9.60
C GLU A 352 114.78 127.91 10.63
N HIS A 353 114.24 127.50 11.77
CA HIS A 353 113.94 128.40 12.89
C HIS A 353 115.21 128.84 13.64
N LEU A 354 116.17 127.94 13.88
CA LEU A 354 117.48 128.23 14.49
C LEU A 354 118.35 129.12 13.60
N ARG A 355 118.30 128.92 12.27
CA ARG A 355 118.99 129.76 11.30
C ARG A 355 118.46 131.20 11.28
N ARG A 356 117.13 131.38 11.34
CA ARG A 356 116.51 132.73 11.42
C ARG A 356 116.72 133.42 12.77
N THR A 357 116.97 132.68 13.86
CA THR A 357 117.30 133.27 15.18
C THR A 357 118.74 133.76 15.27
N MET A 358 119.69 133.14 14.56
CA MET A 358 121.08 133.63 14.50
C MET A 358 121.28 134.84 13.58
N GLU A 359 120.36 135.11 12.67
CA GLU A 359 120.43 136.25 11.72
C GLU A 359 119.83 137.57 12.26
N GLY A 360 119.53 137.67 13.56
CA GLY A 360 119.27 138.96 14.22
C GLY A 360 118.01 139.72 13.78
N ARG A 361 116.98 139.03 13.27
CA ARG A 361 115.67 139.63 12.93
C ARG A 361 114.53 138.86 13.60
N MET A 362 114.14 139.27 14.81
CA MET A 362 112.98 138.69 15.51
C MET A 362 111.84 139.68 15.69
N ASP A 363 110.82 139.51 14.84
CA ASP A 363 109.52 140.18 14.93
C ASP A 363 108.61 139.53 16.01
N SER A 364 107.64 140.27 16.54
CA SER A 364 106.82 139.88 17.71
C SER A 364 105.96 138.63 17.48
N ASP A 365 105.56 138.34 16.25
CA ASP A 365 104.77 137.13 15.92
C ASP A 365 105.61 135.84 15.92
N SER A 366 106.92 135.94 15.70
CA SER A 366 107.82 134.77 15.71
C SER A 366 108.05 134.22 17.13
N ARG A 367 107.98 135.08 18.16
CA ARG A 367 108.09 134.65 19.58
C ARG A 367 106.86 133.86 20.06
N ARG A 368 105.69 134.10 19.45
CA ARG A 368 104.43 133.41 19.81
C ARG A 368 104.40 131.98 19.29
N THR A 369 104.94 131.77 18.09
CA THR A 369 105.05 130.44 17.46
C THR A 369 106.13 129.58 18.13
N ALA A 370 107.26 130.17 18.55
CA ALA A 370 108.31 129.49 19.33
C ALA A 370 107.79 128.94 20.68
N ARG A 371 106.94 129.68 21.39
CA ARG A 371 106.31 129.21 22.64
C ARG A 371 105.33 128.03 22.43
N ARG A 372 104.70 127.91 21.26
CA ARG A 372 103.83 126.77 20.94
C ARG A 372 104.60 125.52 20.53
N LEU A 373 105.72 125.68 19.84
CA LEU A 373 106.57 124.55 19.44
C LEU A 373 107.39 123.97 20.61
N LEU A 374 107.81 124.79 21.57
CA LEU A 374 108.46 124.32 22.81
C LEU A 374 107.49 123.57 23.75
N LYS A 375 106.19 123.90 23.72
CA LYS A 375 105.13 123.17 24.47
C LYS A 375 104.76 121.80 23.87
N LEU A 376 105.23 121.48 22.67
CA LEU A 376 104.99 120.19 22.00
C LEU A 376 106.23 119.28 22.04
N LEU A 377 107.32 119.76 22.67
CA LEU A 377 108.59 119.05 22.82
C LEU A 377 108.94 118.72 24.29
N PHE A 378 108.08 119.12 25.24
CA PHE A 378 108.06 118.65 26.64
C PHE A 378 106.64 118.24 27.02
#